data_AF-A0AAU2M9M4-F1
#
_entry.id   AF-A0AAU2M9M4-F1
#
_cell.length_a   1.000
_cell.length_b   1.000
_cell.length_c   1.000
_cell.angle_alpha   90.00
_cell.angle_beta   90.00
_cell.angle_gamma   90.00
#
_symmetry.space_group_name_H-M   'P 1'
#
loop_
_entity.id
_entity.type
_entity.pdbx_description
1 polymer ?
#
loop_
_entity_poly.entity_id
_entity_poly.type
_entity_poly.pdbx_seq_one_letter_code
_entity_poly.pdbx_strand_id
1 'polypeptide(L)'
;MRAKIAKIAAAALLAVGSAAVIVATASASEDADTPVPATSTSGQPEPGSTLTESPSSTLAPERGSTTAPPEPGSTTTAPPEQSRTTAPPPEPDQTTTPPPEQGKSPEQPSQSYSGAASHFSSGGVPGACGEVFTDSDFVVALDYRMFGDGPSKSPQCGRKVVVTHNGKSITATVLDASPTTSDAHGLDLTRAAYEALGSLDQGTIDITWHFVE
;
A
#
# COMPACT_ATOMS: atom_id res chain seq x y z
N MET A 1 8.11 -26.82 49.74
CA MET A 1 9.05 -27.81 49.15
C MET A 1 9.77 -27.15 48.01
N ARG A 2 11.10 -27.33 47.94
CA ARG A 2 12.03 -26.65 47.03
C ARG A 2 12.12 -27.42 45.70
N ALA A 3 12.18 -26.71 44.58
CA ALA A 3 12.97 -27.13 43.42
C ALA A 3 13.42 -25.88 42.65
N LYS A 4 14.67 -25.46 42.93
CA LYS A 4 15.53 -24.71 42.01
C LYS A 4 16.17 -25.73 41.04
N ILE A 5 16.87 -25.23 40.01
CA ILE A 5 17.89 -25.87 39.13
C ILE A 5 17.41 -25.80 37.66
N ALA A 6 18.16 -25.33 36.66
CA ALA A 6 19.42 -24.59 36.57
C ALA A 6 19.57 -24.06 35.14
N LYS A 7 20.30 -22.95 34.98
CA LYS A 7 20.89 -22.49 33.71
C LYS A 7 21.91 -23.52 33.23
N ILE A 8 21.95 -23.81 31.93
CA ILE A 8 23.12 -24.45 31.29
C ILE A 8 23.64 -23.51 30.21
N ALA A 9 24.94 -23.24 30.33
CA ALA A 9 25.74 -22.35 29.52
C ALA A 9 26.15 -23.00 28.19
N ALA A 10 26.56 -22.14 27.27
CA ALA A 10 27.14 -22.44 25.97
C ALA A 10 28.37 -23.37 26.03
N ALA A 11 28.53 -24.19 25.00
CA ALA A 11 29.80 -24.78 24.62
C ALA A 11 30.03 -24.54 23.12
N ALA A 12 31.02 -23.71 22.82
CA ALA A 12 31.58 -23.55 21.49
C ALA A 12 32.45 -24.76 21.16
N LEU A 13 32.24 -25.37 20.00
CA LEU A 13 33.13 -26.38 19.42
C LEU A 13 33.74 -25.81 18.14
N LEU A 14 35.04 -25.54 18.21
CA LEU A 14 35.91 -25.31 17.06
C LEU A 14 36.11 -26.65 16.35
N ALA A 15 35.75 -26.71 15.06
CA ALA A 15 36.19 -27.78 14.17
C ALA A 15 36.82 -27.15 12.92
N VAL A 16 38.13 -27.29 12.84
CA VAL A 16 38.98 -27.07 11.67
C VAL A 16 38.66 -28.12 10.60
N GLY A 17 38.57 -27.72 9.33
CA GLY A 17 38.25 -28.64 8.23
C GLY A 17 38.51 -28.07 6.84
N SER A 18 39.76 -28.26 6.40
CA SER A 18 40.27 -28.42 5.03
C SER A 18 39.65 -27.67 3.84
N ALA A 19 40.49 -26.83 3.23
CA ALA A 19 40.32 -26.32 1.88
C ALA A 19 40.33 -27.44 0.83
N ALA A 20 39.34 -27.43 -0.07
CA ALA A 20 39.43 -28.07 -1.37
C ALA A 20 38.97 -27.07 -2.42
N VAL A 21 39.96 -26.51 -3.13
CA VAL A 21 39.77 -25.70 -4.34
C VAL A 21 39.31 -26.65 -5.45
N ILE A 22 38.11 -26.43 -5.99
CA ILE A 22 37.69 -27.07 -7.25
C ILE A 22 37.65 -25.99 -8.31
N VAL A 23 38.70 -26.00 -9.15
CA VAL A 23 38.78 -25.24 -10.39
C VAL A 23 37.83 -25.89 -11.39
N ALA A 24 36.73 -25.19 -11.74
CA ALA A 24 35.92 -25.56 -12.89
C ALA A 24 36.56 -24.96 -14.16
N THR A 25 37.25 -25.81 -14.90
CA THR A 25 37.76 -25.52 -16.24
C THR A 25 36.60 -25.50 -17.24
N ALA A 26 36.42 -24.37 -17.93
CA ALA A 26 35.59 -24.29 -19.13
C ALA A 26 36.17 -25.20 -20.22
N SER A 27 35.33 -26.05 -20.82
CA SER A 27 35.62 -26.75 -22.06
C SER A 27 34.72 -26.23 -23.16
N ALA A 28 35.35 -25.62 -24.16
CA ALA A 28 34.79 -25.38 -25.48
C ALA A 28 34.79 -26.70 -26.27
N SER A 29 33.77 -26.90 -27.11
CA SER A 29 33.79 -27.89 -28.18
C SER A 29 32.97 -27.35 -29.34
N GLU A 30 33.67 -27.10 -30.45
CA GLU A 30 33.18 -26.79 -31.79
C GLU A 30 32.50 -28.03 -32.42
N ASP A 31 31.48 -27.84 -33.30
CA ASP A 31 31.54 -28.20 -34.74
C ASP A 31 30.15 -28.13 -35.45
N ALA A 32 30.19 -27.84 -36.77
CA ALA A 32 29.22 -28.11 -37.84
C ALA A 32 28.16 -27.05 -38.26
N ASP A 33 28.63 -26.09 -39.08
CA ASP A 33 28.26 -25.86 -40.50
C ASP A 33 26.83 -26.20 -41.01
N THR A 34 26.08 -25.18 -41.44
CA THR A 34 25.31 -25.21 -42.70
C THR A 34 25.02 -23.78 -43.20
N PRO A 35 25.32 -23.41 -44.47
CA PRO A 35 25.03 -22.09 -45.03
C PRO A 35 23.63 -22.01 -45.66
N VAL A 36 22.93 -20.89 -45.49
CA VAL A 36 21.77 -20.50 -46.31
C VAL A 36 21.95 -19.09 -46.89
N PRO A 37 21.60 -18.87 -48.17
CA PRO A 37 22.05 -17.73 -48.94
C PRO A 37 21.26 -16.45 -48.65
N ALA A 38 21.98 -15.33 -48.55
CA ALA A 38 21.41 -13.99 -48.54
C ALA A 38 20.88 -13.62 -49.92
N THR A 39 19.61 -13.21 -49.99
CA THR A 39 19.11 -12.37 -51.09
C THR A 39 18.34 -11.20 -50.50
N SER A 40 18.89 -10.02 -50.74
CA SER A 40 18.25 -8.71 -50.95
C SER A 40 16.97 -8.38 -50.17
N THR A 41 17.02 -7.31 -49.37
CA THR A 41 16.27 -6.11 -49.77
C THR A 41 16.80 -4.85 -49.08
N SER A 42 17.01 -3.83 -49.91
CA SER A 42 17.40 -2.48 -49.57
C SER A 42 16.22 -1.74 -48.97
N GLY A 43 16.47 -0.95 -47.92
CA GLY A 43 15.44 -0.16 -47.24
C GLY A 43 16.05 0.91 -46.36
N GLN A 44 16.69 1.89 -46.99
CA GLN A 44 17.06 3.16 -46.39
C GLN A 44 15.81 3.88 -45.85
N PRO A 45 15.94 4.57 -44.71
CA PRO A 45 15.64 5.99 -44.77
C PRO A 45 16.68 6.79 -43.98
N GLU A 46 17.22 7.82 -44.61
CA GLU A 46 17.41 9.16 -44.04
C GLU A 46 17.49 10.09 -45.26
N PRO A 47 16.76 11.21 -45.22
CA PRO A 47 17.48 12.42 -44.85
C PRO A 47 16.73 13.30 -43.86
N GLY A 48 17.51 13.84 -42.92
CA GLY A 48 17.48 15.20 -42.39
C GLY A 48 16.18 16.01 -42.48
N SER A 49 15.67 16.39 -41.31
CA SER A 49 14.97 17.66 -41.17
C SER A 49 15.69 18.53 -40.15
N THR A 50 16.35 19.50 -40.75
CA THR A 50 16.84 20.78 -40.25
C THR A 50 16.05 21.38 -39.08
N LEU A 51 16.84 21.83 -38.09
CA LEU A 51 16.49 22.80 -37.08
C LEU A 51 15.77 24.02 -37.70
N THR A 52 14.64 24.43 -37.13
CA THR A 52 14.10 25.77 -37.31
C THR A 52 13.69 26.33 -35.96
N GLU A 53 14.39 27.40 -35.65
CA GLU A 53 14.32 28.27 -34.50
C GLU A 53 12.96 29.00 -34.41
N SER A 54 12.43 29.18 -33.20
CA SER A 54 11.61 30.35 -32.91
C SER A 54 11.53 30.63 -31.40
N PRO A 55 12.16 31.71 -30.90
CA PRO A 55 11.85 32.29 -29.61
C PRO A 55 10.82 33.40 -29.77
N SER A 56 9.77 33.37 -28.95
CA SER A 56 8.97 34.57 -28.67
C SER A 56 8.41 34.52 -27.25
N SER A 57 9.23 35.02 -26.33
CA SER A 57 8.72 35.82 -25.22
C SER A 57 8.08 37.09 -25.77
N THR A 58 7.02 37.60 -25.15
CA THR A 58 6.90 38.98 -24.60
C THR A 58 5.43 39.38 -24.35
N LEU A 59 5.20 39.99 -23.16
CA LEU A 59 4.04 40.78 -22.65
C LEU A 59 2.85 40.00 -22.08
N ALA A 60 2.29 40.29 -20.90
CA ALA A 60 2.57 41.24 -19.81
C ALA A 60 1.70 40.82 -18.59
N PRO A 61 2.03 41.29 -17.36
CA PRO A 61 1.26 40.99 -16.16
C PRO A 61 0.15 42.04 -15.95
N GLU A 62 -1.10 41.60 -15.78
CA GLU A 62 -2.13 42.49 -15.28
C GLU A 62 -1.94 42.71 -13.77
N ARG A 63 -1.56 43.94 -13.43
CA ARG A 63 -1.72 44.51 -12.09
C ARG A 63 -3.16 45.01 -11.93
N GLY A 64 -3.69 44.84 -10.72
CA GLY A 64 -4.86 45.58 -10.22
C GLY A 64 -5.45 44.90 -8.98
N SER A 65 -4.78 44.91 -7.83
CA SER A 65 -4.91 45.89 -6.74
C SER A 65 -6.29 45.96 -6.05
N THR A 66 -6.25 45.65 -4.74
CA THR A 66 -6.99 46.32 -3.65
C THR A 66 -8.49 46.00 -3.60
N THR A 67 -9.02 45.40 -2.53
CA THR A 67 -9.42 46.14 -1.32
C THR A 67 -9.73 45.19 -0.15
N ALA A 68 -9.13 45.48 1.00
CA ALA A 68 -9.65 45.18 2.34
C ALA A 68 -9.62 46.51 3.14
N PRO A 69 -10.25 46.63 4.30
CA PRO A 69 -11.60 46.24 4.77
C PRO A 69 -12.42 47.51 5.13
N PRO A 70 -13.63 47.36 5.69
CA PRO A 70 -13.80 47.91 7.04
C PRO A 70 -14.64 47.03 7.98
N GLU A 71 -14.13 46.80 9.19
CA GLU A 71 -14.93 46.77 10.42
C GLU A 71 -15.30 48.23 10.78
N PRO A 72 -16.44 48.53 11.43
CA PRO A 72 -16.70 48.05 12.80
C PRO A 72 -18.18 47.86 13.21
N GLY A 73 -18.39 47.19 14.36
CA GLY A 73 -19.58 47.35 15.21
C GLY A 73 -20.12 46.01 15.74
N SER A 74 -19.87 45.64 17.00
CA SER A 74 -20.67 46.05 18.19
C SER A 74 -22.06 45.38 18.20
N THR A 75 -22.60 44.75 19.24
CA THR A 75 -22.25 44.36 20.62
C THR A 75 -23.42 43.47 21.09
N THR A 76 -23.26 42.72 22.19
CA THR A 76 -24.36 42.40 23.15
C THR A 76 -25.40 41.38 22.64
N THR A 77 -25.49 40.17 23.18
CA THR A 77 -26.10 39.95 24.51
C THR A 77 -25.88 38.49 24.90
N ALA A 78 -25.31 38.24 26.07
CA ALA A 78 -25.48 36.99 26.79
C ALA A 78 -26.81 37.04 27.56
N PRO A 79 -27.65 35.99 27.47
CA PRO A 79 -28.60 35.70 28.53
C PRO A 79 -28.67 34.19 28.86
N PRO A 80 -29.22 33.83 30.01
CA PRO A 80 -28.69 33.99 31.35
C PRO A 80 -28.15 32.65 31.88
N GLU A 81 -27.25 32.75 32.86
CA GLU A 81 -27.00 31.68 33.81
C GLU A 81 -28.31 31.41 34.58
N GLN A 82 -29.02 30.34 34.24
CA GLN A 82 -30.03 29.74 35.12
C GLN A 82 -29.53 28.38 35.58
N SER A 83 -29.07 28.43 36.82
CA SER A 83 -28.97 27.39 37.83
C SER A 83 -29.65 26.04 37.52
N ARG A 84 -28.83 25.00 37.60
CA ARG A 84 -29.09 23.69 38.24
C ARG A 84 -30.54 23.41 38.66
N THR A 85 -31.11 22.36 38.08
CA THR A 85 -31.96 21.43 38.83
C THR A 85 -31.46 20.02 38.59
N THR A 86 -30.84 19.48 39.64
CA THR A 86 -30.39 18.11 39.80
C THR A 86 -31.61 17.20 39.79
N ALA A 87 -31.80 16.42 38.74
CA ALA A 87 -32.65 15.24 38.83
C ALA A 87 -31.95 14.21 39.73
N PRO A 88 -32.63 13.58 40.69
CA PRO A 88 -32.03 12.51 41.47
C PRO A 88 -31.64 11.35 40.53
N PRO A 89 -30.53 10.65 40.82
CA PRO A 89 -30.13 9.46 40.09
C PRO A 89 -31.22 8.38 40.22
N PRO A 90 -31.57 7.66 39.15
CA PRO A 90 -32.30 6.40 39.33
C PRO A 90 -31.38 5.44 40.10
N GLU A 91 -31.82 5.02 41.28
CA GLU A 91 -31.25 3.91 42.02
C GLU A 91 -31.28 2.61 41.17
N PRO A 92 -30.41 1.64 41.46
CA PRO A 92 -30.06 0.56 40.56
C PRO A 92 -31.14 -0.53 40.59
N ASP A 93 -31.92 -0.62 39.52
CA ASP A 93 -32.70 -1.83 39.30
C ASP A 93 -31.80 -2.92 38.70
N GLN A 94 -31.83 -4.06 39.37
CA GLN A 94 -30.97 -5.19 39.09
C GLN A 94 -31.44 -5.91 37.82
N THR A 95 -30.46 -6.33 37.02
CA THR A 95 -30.47 -7.63 36.34
C THR A 95 -31.64 -7.90 35.39
N THR A 96 -31.41 -7.63 34.10
CA THR A 96 -31.61 -8.68 33.09
C THR A 96 -30.50 -8.54 32.06
N THR A 97 -29.37 -9.20 32.34
CA THR A 97 -28.29 -9.43 31.38
C THR A 97 -28.91 -10.10 30.14
N PRO A 98 -28.80 -9.54 28.92
CA PRO A 98 -28.99 -10.37 27.74
C PRO A 98 -28.00 -11.55 27.83
N PRO A 99 -28.35 -12.75 27.35
CA PRO A 99 -27.41 -13.87 27.28
C PRO A 99 -26.10 -13.37 26.67
N PRO A 100 -24.92 -13.86 27.10
CA PRO A 100 -23.69 -13.50 26.43
C PRO A 100 -23.87 -13.95 24.97
N GLU A 101 -24.11 -12.99 24.07
CA GLU A 101 -23.85 -13.22 22.65
C GLU A 101 -22.43 -13.72 22.65
N GLN A 102 -22.31 -15.01 22.31
CA GLN A 102 -21.06 -15.72 22.22
C GLN A 102 -20.12 -14.80 21.49
N GLY A 103 -19.14 -14.28 22.25
CA GLY A 103 -18.12 -13.42 21.69
C GLY A 103 -17.61 -14.15 20.48
N LYS A 104 -17.79 -13.55 19.31
CA LYS A 104 -16.85 -13.78 18.22
C LYS A 104 -15.52 -13.38 18.82
N SER A 105 -14.84 -14.37 19.37
CA SER A 105 -13.42 -14.29 19.70
C SER A 105 -12.81 -13.55 18.53
N PRO A 106 -12.03 -12.47 18.75
CA PRO A 106 -11.40 -11.77 17.63
C PRO A 106 -10.76 -12.85 16.77
N GLU A 107 -11.30 -13.01 15.56
CA GLU A 107 -10.90 -14.04 14.60
C GLU A 107 -9.41 -13.78 14.39
N GLN A 108 -8.58 -14.59 15.03
CA GLN A 108 -7.16 -14.35 15.01
C GLN A 108 -6.73 -14.65 13.59
N PRO A 109 -6.15 -13.68 12.86
CA PRO A 109 -5.85 -13.89 11.45
C PRO A 109 -4.93 -15.10 11.31
N SER A 110 -5.36 -16.08 10.50
CA SER A 110 -4.65 -17.34 10.31
C SER A 110 -3.23 -17.10 9.77
N GLN A 111 -3.03 -16.00 9.04
CA GLN A 111 -1.73 -15.47 8.64
C GLN A 111 -1.74 -13.93 8.57
N SER A 112 -0.65 -13.30 8.99
CA SER A 112 -0.41 -11.86 8.86
C SER A 112 0.87 -11.61 8.06
N TYR A 113 0.86 -10.55 7.28
CA TYR A 113 1.95 -10.10 6.42
C TYR A 113 2.45 -8.73 6.90
N SER A 114 3.74 -8.48 6.70
CA SER A 114 4.35 -7.16 6.89
C SER A 114 4.93 -6.70 5.56
N GLY A 115 4.75 -5.43 5.23
CA GLY A 115 5.22 -4.86 3.98
C GLY A 115 5.17 -3.35 4.00
N ALA A 116 5.38 -2.74 2.85
CA ALA A 116 5.23 -1.32 2.64
C ALA A 116 3.95 -1.03 1.85
N ALA A 117 3.25 0.04 2.18
CA ALA A 117 2.14 0.54 1.39
C ALA A 117 2.51 1.83 0.68
N SER A 118 2.17 1.93 -0.61
CA SER A 118 2.17 3.20 -1.34
C SER A 118 0.74 3.53 -1.80
N HIS A 119 0.56 4.57 -2.60
CA HIS A 119 -0.76 4.95 -3.12
C HIS A 119 -0.78 5.08 -4.65
N PHE A 120 -1.93 4.80 -5.25
CA PHE A 120 -2.18 4.98 -6.68
C PHE A 120 -3.51 5.67 -6.96
N SER A 121 -3.69 6.10 -8.21
CA SER A 121 -4.97 6.57 -8.73
C SER A 121 -5.50 5.53 -9.72
N SER A 122 -6.79 5.21 -9.59
CA SER A 122 -7.55 4.29 -10.44
C SER A 122 -7.53 4.68 -11.92
N GLY A 123 -7.43 5.98 -12.25
CA GLY A 123 -7.45 6.47 -13.63
C GLY A 123 -8.75 6.17 -14.40
N GLY A 124 -9.80 5.68 -13.73
CA GLY A 124 -11.08 5.31 -14.34
C GLY A 124 -11.03 4.07 -15.24
N VAL A 125 -9.96 3.27 -15.18
CA VAL A 125 -9.85 2.00 -15.90
C VAL A 125 -10.16 0.82 -14.95
N PRO A 126 -10.63 -0.33 -15.48
CA PRO A 126 -10.76 -1.52 -14.66
C PRO A 126 -9.38 -1.99 -14.15
N GLY A 127 -9.30 -2.38 -12.88
CA GLY A 127 -8.11 -3.05 -12.33
C GLY A 127 -7.94 -4.47 -12.89
N ALA A 128 -6.89 -5.16 -12.47
CA ALA A 128 -6.58 -6.54 -12.86
C ALA A 128 -7.72 -7.54 -12.57
N CYS A 129 -8.62 -7.23 -11.63
CA CYS A 129 -9.82 -8.05 -11.37
C CYS A 129 -10.98 -7.80 -12.36
N GLY A 130 -10.83 -6.83 -13.26
CA GLY A 130 -11.80 -6.46 -14.29
C GLY A 130 -12.96 -5.58 -13.78
N GLU A 131 -12.81 -4.99 -12.60
CA GLU A 131 -13.79 -4.08 -12.00
C GLU A 131 -13.24 -2.65 -12.00
N VAL A 132 -14.11 -1.67 -12.28
CA VAL A 132 -13.78 -0.25 -12.18
C VAL A 132 -14.04 0.21 -10.75
N PHE A 133 -13.14 1.02 -10.22
CA PHE A 133 -13.24 1.67 -8.93
C PHE A 133 -12.69 3.10 -9.04
N THR A 134 -12.89 3.90 -8.01
CA THR A 134 -12.48 5.30 -7.93
C THR A 134 -11.42 5.49 -6.84
N ASP A 135 -10.78 6.65 -6.84
CA ASP A 135 -9.76 7.00 -5.83
C ASP A 135 -10.35 7.18 -4.42
N SER A 136 -11.68 7.25 -4.31
CA SER A 136 -12.42 7.33 -3.04
C SER A 136 -12.80 5.96 -2.46
N ASP A 137 -12.76 4.90 -3.28
CA ASP A 137 -13.08 3.54 -2.82
C ASP A 137 -11.92 2.96 -2.02
N PHE A 138 -12.20 2.07 -1.07
CA PHE A 138 -11.16 1.40 -0.30
C PHE A 138 -10.71 0.14 -1.03
N VAL A 139 -9.75 0.33 -1.94
CA VAL A 139 -9.25 -0.71 -2.84
C VAL A 139 -7.75 -0.85 -2.68
N VAL A 140 -7.28 -2.08 -2.87
CA VAL A 140 -5.86 -2.41 -2.88
C VAL A 140 -5.47 -3.09 -4.18
N ALA A 141 -4.35 -2.66 -4.74
CA ALA A 141 -3.57 -3.41 -5.70
C ALA A 141 -2.60 -4.31 -4.94
N LEU A 142 -2.80 -5.62 -5.04
CA LEU A 142 -2.02 -6.62 -4.30
C LEU A 142 -0.71 -6.89 -5.05
N ASP A 143 0.38 -7.11 -4.31
CA ASP A 143 1.65 -7.53 -4.90
C ASP A 143 1.48 -8.69 -5.90
N TYR A 144 2.04 -8.55 -7.11
CA TYR A 144 1.82 -9.51 -8.19
C TYR A 144 2.16 -10.97 -7.81
N ARG A 145 3.16 -11.19 -6.93
CA ARG A 145 3.56 -12.53 -6.48
C ARG A 145 2.47 -13.19 -5.63
N MET A 146 1.68 -12.39 -4.92
CA MET A 146 0.54 -12.84 -4.12
C MET A 146 -0.76 -12.88 -4.94
N PHE A 147 -0.90 -11.96 -5.88
CA PHE A 147 -2.03 -11.92 -6.81
C PHE A 147 -2.06 -13.17 -7.68
N GLY A 148 -0.89 -13.66 -8.09
CA GLY A 148 -0.74 -14.86 -8.90
C GLY A 148 -1.04 -14.63 -10.39
N ASP A 149 -0.53 -15.53 -11.22
CA ASP A 149 -0.64 -15.46 -12.68
C ASP A 149 -1.62 -16.50 -13.21
N GLY A 150 -2.38 -16.16 -14.27
CA GLY A 150 -3.23 -17.11 -14.97
C GLY A 150 -4.11 -16.49 -16.06
N PRO A 151 -4.66 -17.29 -16.99
CA PRO A 151 -5.57 -16.82 -18.04
C PRO A 151 -6.97 -16.44 -17.51
N SER A 152 -7.22 -16.67 -16.22
CA SER A 152 -8.49 -16.41 -15.52
C SER A 152 -8.27 -15.41 -14.40
N LYS A 153 -9.36 -14.78 -13.92
CA LYS A 153 -9.30 -13.84 -12.79
C LYS A 153 -8.60 -14.48 -11.58
N SER A 154 -7.74 -13.71 -10.93
CA SER A 154 -7.02 -14.16 -9.74
C SER A 154 -7.99 -14.62 -8.64
N PRO A 155 -7.67 -15.70 -7.89
CA PRO A 155 -8.46 -16.10 -6.71
C PRO A 155 -8.42 -15.04 -5.59
N GLN A 156 -7.53 -14.04 -5.69
CA GLN A 156 -7.45 -12.93 -4.75
C GLN A 156 -8.50 -11.85 -5.03
N CYS A 157 -9.07 -11.81 -6.23
CA CYS A 157 -10.06 -10.82 -6.61
C CYS A 157 -11.30 -10.85 -5.71
N GLY A 158 -11.70 -9.68 -5.23
CA GLY A 158 -12.86 -9.50 -4.34
C GLY A 158 -12.60 -9.88 -2.88
N ARG A 159 -11.44 -10.47 -2.56
CA ARG A 159 -11.06 -10.72 -1.16
C ARG A 159 -10.84 -9.39 -0.44
N LYS A 160 -11.12 -9.38 0.86
CA LYS A 160 -10.88 -8.21 1.72
C LYS A 160 -9.61 -8.40 2.52
N VAL A 161 -8.93 -7.31 2.78
CA VAL A 161 -7.76 -7.25 3.67
C VAL A 161 -7.98 -6.21 4.75
N VAL A 162 -7.51 -6.50 5.96
CA VAL A 162 -7.36 -5.50 7.01
C VAL A 162 -5.92 -5.02 6.99
N VAL A 163 -5.72 -3.72 6.75
CA VAL A 163 -4.41 -3.08 6.69
C VAL A 163 -4.25 -2.19 7.90
N THR A 164 -3.11 -2.29 8.59
CA THR A 164 -2.82 -1.56 9.84
C THR A 164 -1.51 -0.80 9.72
N HIS A 165 -1.54 0.48 10.11
CA HIS A 165 -0.37 1.35 10.22
C HIS A 165 -0.52 2.21 11.48
N ASN A 166 0.52 2.26 12.33
CA ASN A 166 0.55 3.14 13.51
C ASN A 166 -0.73 3.07 14.40
N GLY A 167 -1.28 1.86 14.57
CA GLY A 167 -2.48 1.62 15.38
C GLY A 167 -3.81 1.99 14.72
N LYS A 168 -3.81 2.49 13.49
CA LYS A 168 -5.00 2.69 12.65
C LYS A 168 -5.18 1.49 11.75
N SER A 169 -6.42 1.07 11.52
CA SER A 169 -6.75 -0.04 10.63
C SER A 169 -7.87 0.33 9.67
N ILE A 170 -7.78 -0.17 8.45
CA ILE A 170 -8.83 -0.09 7.43
C ILE A 170 -9.12 -1.46 6.85
N THR A 171 -10.30 -1.62 6.25
CA THR A 171 -10.60 -2.78 5.41
C THR A 171 -10.68 -2.34 3.95
N ALA A 172 -9.88 -2.95 3.09
CA ALA A 172 -9.85 -2.68 1.64
C ALA A 172 -10.15 -3.95 0.84
N THR A 173 -10.63 -3.79 -0.39
CA THR A 173 -10.95 -4.90 -1.30
C THR A 173 -9.86 -5.04 -2.36
N VAL A 174 -9.40 -6.26 -2.62
CA VAL A 174 -8.44 -6.57 -3.68
C VAL A 174 -9.14 -6.53 -5.03
N LEU A 175 -8.88 -5.48 -5.82
CA LEU A 175 -9.44 -5.34 -7.17
C LEU A 175 -8.36 -5.13 -8.25
N ASP A 176 -7.10 -5.06 -7.86
CA ASP A 176 -6.01 -4.82 -8.79
C ASP A 176 -4.73 -5.56 -8.38
N ALA A 177 -3.74 -5.57 -9.28
CA ALA A 177 -2.42 -6.15 -9.06
C ALA A 177 -1.36 -5.06 -9.22
N SER A 178 -0.43 -4.95 -8.27
CA SER A 178 0.73 -4.07 -8.39
C SER A 178 1.90 -4.84 -9.00
N PRO A 179 2.35 -4.48 -10.23
CA PRO A 179 3.54 -5.06 -10.82
C PRO A 179 4.84 -4.45 -10.26
N THR A 180 4.76 -3.35 -9.50
CA THR A 180 5.90 -2.51 -9.12
C THR A 180 6.22 -2.52 -7.64
N THR A 181 5.50 -3.28 -6.80
CA THR A 181 5.80 -3.35 -5.37
C THR A 181 7.21 -3.86 -5.11
N SER A 182 8.06 -2.98 -4.58
CA SER A 182 9.48 -3.23 -4.27
C SER A 182 9.67 -4.30 -3.20
N ASP A 183 8.78 -4.34 -2.21
CA ASP A 183 8.85 -5.25 -1.07
C ASP A 183 7.92 -6.46 -1.25
N ALA A 184 8.36 -7.62 -0.78
CA ALA A 184 7.46 -8.77 -0.67
C ALA A 184 6.29 -8.42 0.25
N HIS A 185 5.06 -8.73 -0.18
CA HIS A 185 3.81 -8.38 0.53
C HIS A 185 3.50 -6.88 0.62
N GLY A 186 4.12 -6.05 -0.23
CA GLY A 186 3.72 -4.64 -0.39
C GLY A 186 2.30 -4.51 -0.95
N LEU A 187 1.66 -3.37 -0.67
CA LEU A 187 0.33 -3.02 -1.15
C LEU A 187 0.35 -1.63 -1.81
N ASP A 188 -0.32 -1.44 -2.95
CA ASP A 188 -0.64 -0.09 -3.41
C ASP A 188 -2.11 0.19 -3.13
N LEU A 189 -2.37 1.20 -2.32
CA LEU A 189 -3.72 1.56 -1.88
C LEU A 189 -4.28 2.67 -2.76
N THR A 190 -5.59 2.71 -2.97
CA THR A 190 -6.22 3.93 -3.49
C THR A 190 -5.96 5.11 -2.55
N ARG A 191 -6.02 6.32 -3.09
CA ARG A 191 -5.73 7.57 -2.36
C ARG A 191 -6.49 7.66 -1.04
N ALA A 192 -7.81 7.44 -1.04
CA ALA A 192 -8.62 7.51 0.17
C ALA A 192 -8.30 6.42 1.20
N ALA A 193 -7.97 5.20 0.76
CA ALA A 193 -7.53 4.13 1.65
C ALA A 193 -6.19 4.48 2.32
N TYR A 194 -5.25 5.02 1.55
CA TYR A 194 -3.97 5.46 2.10
C TYR A 194 -4.12 6.62 3.09
N GLU A 195 -4.89 7.65 2.75
CA GLU A 195 -5.14 8.83 3.59
C GLU A 195 -5.80 8.47 4.93
N ALA A 196 -6.56 7.38 5.00
CA ALA A 196 -7.12 6.86 6.24
C ALA A 196 -6.06 6.26 7.20
N LEU A 197 -4.90 5.87 6.68
CA LEU A 197 -3.78 5.33 7.47
C LEU A 197 -2.69 6.38 7.74
N GLY A 198 -2.27 7.14 6.73
CA GLY A 198 -1.15 8.10 6.80
C GLY A 198 -1.33 9.31 5.87
N SER A 199 -0.38 10.24 5.89
CA SER A 199 -0.36 11.37 4.96
C SER A 199 0.30 10.98 3.64
N LEU A 200 -0.28 11.38 2.50
CA LEU A 200 0.31 11.12 1.17
C LEU A 200 1.72 11.67 1.01
N ASP A 201 2.07 12.74 1.72
CA ASP A 201 3.43 13.32 1.70
C ASP A 201 4.52 12.36 2.19
N GLN A 202 4.13 11.28 2.90
CA GLN A 202 5.05 10.23 3.33
C GLN A 202 5.49 9.33 2.16
N GLY A 203 4.73 9.28 1.06
CA GLY A 203 4.96 8.43 -0.12
C GLY A 203 4.72 6.94 0.14
N THR A 204 5.47 6.38 1.09
CA THR A 204 5.39 4.97 1.49
C THR A 204 5.32 4.87 3.01
N ILE A 205 4.46 3.99 3.54
CA ILE A 205 4.32 3.69 4.96
C ILE A 205 4.54 2.20 5.25
N ASP A 206 5.05 1.87 6.44
CA ASP A 206 5.13 0.50 6.91
C ASP A 206 3.74 -0.03 7.30
N ILE A 207 3.39 -1.25 6.91
CA ILE A 207 2.08 -1.83 7.25
C ILE A 207 2.21 -3.26 7.73
N THR A 208 1.23 -3.66 8.54
CA THR A 208 0.88 -5.06 8.74
C THR A 208 -0.52 -5.30 8.22
N TRP A 209 -0.77 -6.46 7.61
CA TRP A 209 -2.08 -6.75 7.04
C TRP A 209 -2.36 -8.25 6.98
N HIS A 210 -3.64 -8.59 6.86
CA HIS A 210 -4.10 -9.96 6.69
C HIS A 210 -5.37 -10.00 5.84
N PHE A 211 -5.66 -11.14 5.24
CA PHE A 211 -6.96 -11.37 4.60
C PHE A 211 -8.04 -11.56 5.65
N VAL A 212 -9.23 -11.02 5.38
CA VAL A 212 -10.45 -11.37 6.13
C VAL A 212 -10.87 -12.79 5.70
N GLU A 213 -11.15 -13.65 6.66
CA GLU A 213 -11.70 -15.00 6.43
C GLU A 213 -13.23 -14.98 6.25
#